data_AF-A0A7D9J2W3-F1
#
_entry.id   AF-A0A7D9J2W3-F1
#
_cell.length_a   1.000
_cell.length_b   1.000
_cell.length_c   1.000
_cell.angle_alpha   90.00
_cell.angle_beta   90.00
_cell.angle_gamma   90.00
#
_symmetry.space_group_name_H-M   'P 1'
#
loop_
_entity.id
_entity.type
_entity.pdbx_description
1 polymer ?
#
loop_
_entity_poly.entity_id
_entity_poly.type
_entity_poly.pdbx_seq_one_letter_code
_entity_poly.pdbx_strand_id
1 'polypeptide(L)'
;MDEMKIQENLVFDKTSGELIGFIDLGDPLTTYANVDEETPIASHALAFLVRGLCTNLKHVVAYYFTGNVTSFQLLPLFWKVVGVLETTVKLWVIAAVNDGASPNRKLFALHSKLGGTLPDGLVYKTPNLFFLARMIYFFADVPHLIKTARNCLYNSGSGLCSRYMWNDGQYLLFRHIADLFHHDQQYALHQLPKLTLDHVLLTGYSKMKVKLAVQVLSRTVATCLLESEDPSVVGTAMFCQIINDFFDCSNVRSLTESERKRNDRIKPYESPDDQRLVWIKDTFLKYLEDWRSSVAKRSDHPYTATQREKMFLSRQTYEGFKITGHSHIEAIKFLLSEGFSYVLSERFMQDVVEDYFGHQRTVRGRSDNPSAQQFGYNDLTIAAQLRETLLHQ
;
A
#
# COMPACT_ATOMS: atom_id res chain seq x y z
N MET A 1 -1.94 4.57 -8.24
CA MET A 1 -3.22 5.20 -8.64
C MET A 1 -4.14 5.10 -7.46
N ASP A 2 -4.99 6.11 -7.24
CA ASP A 2 -5.91 6.11 -6.12
C ASP A 2 -7.16 6.96 -6.39
N GLU A 3 -8.18 6.81 -5.56
CA GLU A 3 -9.42 7.59 -5.61
C GLU A 3 -9.57 8.49 -4.38
N MET A 4 -9.98 9.73 -4.61
CA MET A 4 -10.37 10.66 -3.56
C MET A 4 -11.87 10.90 -3.61
N LYS A 5 -12.56 10.79 -2.46
CA LYS A 5 -13.95 11.25 -2.36
C LYS A 5 -14.06 12.76 -2.60
N ILE A 6 -15.00 13.15 -3.45
CA ILE A 6 -15.35 14.54 -3.78
C ILE A 6 -16.80 14.83 -3.39
N GLN A 7 -17.21 16.09 -3.47
CA GLN A 7 -18.60 16.47 -3.30
C GLN A 7 -19.43 16.07 -4.53
N GLU A 8 -20.49 15.29 -4.29
CA GLU A 8 -21.49 14.92 -5.29
C GLU A 8 -22.40 16.12 -5.59
N ASN A 9 -22.07 16.89 -6.62
CA ASN A 9 -22.89 18.02 -7.07
C ASN A 9 -22.68 18.32 -8.56
N LEU A 10 -23.60 19.13 -9.10
CA LEU A 10 -23.48 19.69 -10.43
C LEU A 10 -23.19 21.18 -10.35
N VAL A 11 -22.22 21.63 -11.14
CA VAL A 11 -21.85 23.04 -11.25
C VAL A 11 -21.92 23.47 -12.70
N PHE A 12 -22.69 24.52 -12.98
CA PHE A 12 -22.75 25.12 -14.30
C PHE A 12 -21.53 26.01 -14.52
N ASP A 13 -20.65 25.63 -15.46
CA ASP A 13 -19.56 26.50 -15.88
C ASP A 13 -20.07 27.52 -16.90
N LYS A 14 -20.01 28.79 -16.52
CA LYS A 14 -20.44 29.90 -17.37
C LYS A 14 -19.55 30.09 -18.60
N THR A 15 -18.33 29.56 -18.57
CA THR A 15 -17.35 29.72 -19.65
C THR A 15 -17.57 28.71 -20.76
N SER A 16 -17.66 27.42 -20.42
CA SER A 16 -17.97 26.37 -21.39
C SER A 16 -19.46 26.29 -21.74
N GLY A 17 -20.34 26.75 -20.84
CA GLY A 17 -21.78 26.57 -20.95
C GLY A 17 -22.26 25.16 -20.56
N GLU A 18 -21.39 24.35 -19.94
CA GLU A 18 -21.65 22.95 -19.62
C GLU A 18 -21.90 22.73 -18.11
N LEU A 19 -22.62 21.66 -17.80
CA LEU A 19 -22.77 21.16 -16.44
C LEU A 19 -21.62 20.20 -16.11
N ILE A 20 -20.84 20.54 -15.08
CA ILE A 20 -19.72 19.74 -14.58
C ILE A 20 -20.18 18.98 -13.34
N GLY A 21 -19.74 17.72 -13.20
CA GLY A 21 -20.00 16.90 -12.01
C GLY A 21 -20.51 15.49 -12.32
N PHE A 22 -20.69 15.15 -13.58
CA PHE A 22 -20.99 13.79 -14.00
C PHE A 22 -19.77 12.88 -13.96
N ILE A 23 -20.00 11.57 -13.92
CA ILE A 23 -18.96 10.57 -14.17
C ILE A 23 -18.42 10.77 -15.59
N ASP A 24 -17.09 10.82 -15.71
CA ASP A 24 -16.39 10.94 -16.99
C ASP A 24 -15.08 10.15 -16.93
N LEU A 25 -15.04 9.04 -17.66
CA LEU A 25 -13.85 8.19 -17.81
C LEU A 25 -13.08 8.49 -19.12
N GLY A 26 -13.40 9.59 -19.79
CA GLY A 26 -12.72 10.07 -21.00
C GLY A 26 -13.14 9.38 -22.29
N ASP A 27 -14.07 8.44 -22.24
CA ASP A 27 -14.82 7.94 -23.40
C ASP A 27 -16.17 7.30 -22.99
N PRO A 28 -17.20 7.33 -23.86
CA PRO A 28 -18.52 6.78 -23.53
C PRO A 28 -18.51 5.27 -23.23
N LEU A 29 -17.68 4.50 -23.94
CA LEU A 29 -17.70 3.03 -23.86
C LEU A 29 -17.19 2.56 -22.50
N THR A 30 -16.15 3.21 -21.98
CA THR A 30 -15.63 2.99 -20.63
C THR A 30 -16.59 3.57 -19.58
N THR A 31 -17.14 4.77 -19.81
CA THR A 31 -18.03 5.47 -18.86
C THR A 31 -19.31 4.68 -18.59
N TYR A 32 -19.98 4.22 -19.64
CA TYR A 32 -21.29 3.55 -19.56
C TYR A 32 -21.21 2.02 -19.51
N ALA A 33 -20.02 1.44 -19.36
CA ALA A 33 -19.84 -0.02 -19.32
C ALA A 33 -20.66 -0.73 -18.22
N ASN A 34 -21.05 -0.03 -17.15
CA ASN A 34 -21.77 -0.59 -15.99
C ASN A 34 -22.79 0.40 -15.37
N VAL A 35 -23.39 1.30 -16.15
CA VAL A 35 -24.33 2.30 -15.62
C VAL A 35 -25.70 2.10 -16.27
N ASP A 36 -26.73 1.85 -15.44
CA ASP A 36 -28.14 1.74 -15.89
C ASP A 36 -28.82 3.13 -16.04
N GLU A 37 -28.23 4.17 -15.44
CA GLU A 37 -28.69 5.57 -15.51
C GLU A 37 -27.98 6.37 -16.61
N GLU A 38 -28.71 7.28 -17.28
CA GLU A 38 -28.19 8.04 -18.43
C GLU A 38 -27.03 9.00 -18.07
N THR A 39 -26.95 9.54 -16.83
CA THR A 39 -25.90 10.49 -16.40
C THR A 39 -25.66 10.52 -14.87
N PRO A 40 -24.92 9.55 -14.30
CA PRO A 40 -24.65 9.52 -12.86
C PRO A 40 -23.71 10.66 -12.41
N ILE A 41 -23.95 11.19 -11.21
CA ILE A 41 -23.11 12.21 -10.57
C ILE A 41 -21.85 11.53 -10.01
N ALA A 42 -20.69 12.16 -10.20
CA ALA A 42 -19.43 11.67 -9.67
C ALA A 42 -19.33 11.88 -8.16
N SER A 43 -18.85 10.85 -7.45
CA SER A 43 -18.60 10.86 -6.01
C SER A 43 -17.11 10.76 -5.67
N HIS A 44 -16.29 10.37 -6.63
CA HIS A 44 -14.85 10.21 -6.48
C HIS A 44 -14.09 10.83 -7.67
N ALA A 45 -12.81 11.12 -7.44
CA ALA A 45 -11.85 11.48 -8.47
C ALA A 45 -10.71 10.47 -8.44
N LEU A 46 -10.57 9.70 -9.52
CA LEU A 46 -9.49 8.75 -9.75
C LEU A 46 -8.28 9.51 -10.32
N ALA A 47 -7.11 9.37 -9.70
CA ALA A 47 -5.89 10.04 -10.17
C ALA A 47 -4.78 9.03 -10.52
N PHE A 48 -4.16 9.25 -11.69
CA PHE A 48 -2.95 8.59 -12.14
C PHE A 48 -1.78 9.55 -11.99
N LEU A 49 -0.94 9.31 -10.99
CA LEU A 49 0.28 10.09 -10.75
C LEU A 49 1.51 9.30 -11.17
N VAL A 50 2.42 9.94 -11.92
CA VAL A 50 3.74 9.40 -12.23
C VAL A 50 4.76 9.91 -11.23
N ARG A 51 5.60 8.99 -10.74
CA ARG A 51 6.69 9.27 -9.80
C ARG A 51 8.02 8.80 -10.39
N GLY A 52 9.01 9.68 -10.39
CA GLY A 52 10.38 9.36 -10.76
C GLY A 52 11.03 8.43 -9.72
N LEU A 53 11.67 7.36 -10.21
CA LEU A 53 12.44 6.43 -9.37
C LEU A 53 13.84 6.99 -9.05
N CYS A 54 14.47 7.67 -10.01
CA CYS A 54 15.78 8.32 -9.89
C CYS A 54 15.72 9.86 -9.92
N THR A 55 14.52 10.44 -10.07
CA THR A 55 14.31 11.88 -10.15
C THR A 55 13.25 12.35 -9.14
N ASN A 56 13.14 13.66 -8.95
CA ASN A 56 12.09 14.26 -8.14
C ASN A 56 10.77 14.46 -8.91
N LEU A 57 10.63 13.86 -10.10
CA LEU A 57 9.41 13.96 -10.89
C LEU A 57 8.22 13.41 -10.09
N LYS A 58 7.21 14.26 -9.90
CA LYS A 58 5.89 13.92 -9.37
C LYS A 58 4.87 14.70 -10.19
N HIS A 59 4.03 14.02 -10.94
CA HIS A 59 3.09 14.69 -11.82
C HIS A 59 1.81 13.89 -12.00
N VAL A 60 0.66 14.55 -11.95
CA VAL A 60 -0.62 13.93 -12.30
C VAL A 60 -0.69 13.85 -13.81
N VAL A 61 -0.75 12.63 -14.34
CA VAL A 61 -0.80 12.37 -15.79
C VAL A 61 -2.24 12.45 -16.29
N ALA A 62 -3.18 11.95 -15.49
CA ALA A 62 -4.59 11.98 -15.79
C ALA A 62 -5.40 11.90 -14.49
N TYR A 63 -6.59 12.48 -14.51
CA TYR A 63 -7.62 12.21 -13.52
C TYR A 63 -8.97 11.98 -14.23
N TYR A 64 -9.85 11.24 -13.56
CA TYR A 64 -11.19 10.90 -14.06
C TYR A 64 -12.21 11.06 -12.94
N PHE A 65 -13.41 11.52 -13.26
CA PHE A 65 -14.48 11.62 -12.28
C PHE A 65 -15.28 10.33 -12.28
N THR A 66 -15.36 9.69 -11.11
CA THR A 66 -15.86 8.33 -10.95
C THR A 66 -16.97 8.27 -9.91
N GLY A 67 -17.76 7.21 -9.97
CA GLY A 67 -18.70 6.83 -8.91
C GLY A 67 -18.14 5.65 -8.15
N ASN A 68 -18.44 4.45 -8.63
CA ASN A 68 -17.80 3.21 -8.21
C ASN A 68 -17.04 2.61 -9.39
N VAL A 69 -15.73 2.86 -9.49
CA VAL A 69 -14.95 2.34 -10.61
C VAL A 69 -14.79 0.82 -10.52
N THR A 70 -15.06 0.12 -11.62
CA THR A 70 -14.85 -1.32 -11.71
C THR A 70 -13.44 -1.64 -12.23
N SER A 71 -12.94 -2.84 -11.95
CA SER A 71 -11.64 -3.28 -12.50
C SER A 71 -11.63 -3.33 -14.03
N PHE A 72 -12.78 -3.56 -14.66
CA PHE A 72 -12.93 -3.57 -16.12
C PHE A 72 -12.86 -2.17 -16.72
N GLN A 73 -13.27 -1.14 -15.98
CA GLN A 73 -13.08 0.27 -16.36
C GLN A 73 -11.66 0.74 -16.08
N LEU A 74 -11.06 0.30 -14.96
CA LEU A 74 -9.67 0.64 -14.63
C LEU A 74 -8.65 0.09 -15.64
N LEU A 75 -8.90 -1.09 -16.21
CA LEU A 75 -7.96 -1.75 -17.12
C LEU A 75 -7.65 -0.93 -18.40
N PRO A 76 -8.64 -0.46 -19.19
CA PRO A 76 -8.35 0.39 -20.35
C PRO A 76 -7.75 1.74 -19.95
N LEU A 77 -8.18 2.35 -18.83
CA LEU A 77 -7.59 3.60 -18.33
C LEU A 77 -6.11 3.44 -17.97
N PHE A 78 -5.79 2.35 -17.27
CA PHE A 78 -4.41 1.99 -16.94
C PHE A 78 -3.55 1.88 -18.20
N TRP A 79 -3.99 1.11 -19.20
CA TRP A 79 -3.21 0.96 -20.44
C TRP A 79 -3.19 2.22 -21.31
N LYS A 80 -4.22 3.07 -21.26
CA LYS A 80 -4.21 4.40 -21.92
C LYS A 80 -3.09 5.27 -21.33
N VAL A 81 -2.99 5.33 -20.00
CA VAL A 81 -1.95 6.09 -19.30
C VAL A 81 -0.55 5.51 -19.58
N VAL A 82 -0.38 4.19 -19.47
CA VAL A 82 0.89 3.53 -19.80
C VAL A 82 1.30 3.79 -21.25
N GLY A 83 0.35 3.73 -22.19
CA GLY A 83 0.59 4.00 -23.61
C GLY A 83 1.10 5.41 -23.86
N VAL A 84 0.47 6.42 -23.24
CA VAL A 84 0.94 7.81 -23.36
C VAL A 84 2.35 7.97 -22.79
N LEU A 85 2.63 7.41 -21.61
CA LEU A 85 3.93 7.51 -20.96
C LEU A 85 5.05 6.87 -21.80
N GLU A 86 4.84 5.64 -22.27
CA GLU A 86 5.84 4.88 -23.03
C GLU A 86 6.04 5.42 -24.45
N THR A 87 4.95 5.69 -25.16
CA THR A 87 5.01 5.99 -26.61
C THR A 87 5.15 7.47 -26.92
N THR A 88 4.53 8.35 -26.14
CA THR A 88 4.53 9.80 -26.39
C THR A 88 5.57 10.51 -25.53
N VAL A 89 5.54 10.30 -24.21
CA VAL A 89 6.42 11.00 -23.26
C VAL A 89 7.82 10.37 -23.21
N LYS A 90 7.95 9.11 -23.62
CA LYS A 90 9.19 8.31 -23.58
C LYS A 90 9.70 8.04 -22.16
N LEU A 91 8.79 7.91 -21.19
CA LEU A 91 9.08 7.48 -19.83
C LEU A 91 8.79 6.00 -19.65
N TRP A 92 9.74 5.27 -19.07
CA TRP A 92 9.58 3.84 -18.81
C TRP A 92 8.69 3.62 -17.59
N VAL A 93 7.62 2.87 -17.79
CA VAL A 93 6.74 2.44 -16.70
C VAL A 93 7.27 1.14 -16.13
N ILE A 94 7.86 1.22 -14.93
CA ILE A 94 8.47 0.06 -14.26
C ILE A 94 7.49 -0.60 -13.28
N ALA A 95 6.70 0.20 -12.58
CA ALA A 95 5.83 -0.28 -11.52
C ALA A 95 4.49 0.44 -11.51
N ALA A 96 3.45 -0.27 -11.07
CA ALA A 96 2.15 0.28 -10.74
C ALA A 96 1.82 -0.03 -9.29
N VAL A 97 1.57 1.02 -8.51
CA VAL A 97 1.26 0.93 -7.07
C VAL A 97 -0.20 1.29 -6.87
N ASN A 98 -0.95 0.40 -6.25
CA ASN A 98 -2.34 0.63 -5.88
C ASN A 98 -2.60 0.25 -4.42
N ASP A 99 -3.67 0.79 -3.85
CA ASP A 99 -4.14 0.40 -2.54
C ASP A 99 -4.72 -1.03 -2.53
N GLY A 100 -5.14 -1.47 -1.36
CA GLY A 100 -5.76 -2.76 -1.16
C GLY A 100 -7.24 -2.84 -1.54
N ALA A 101 -7.83 -1.92 -2.31
CA ALA A 101 -9.26 -1.96 -2.66
C ALA A 101 -9.63 -3.10 -3.62
N SER A 102 -10.91 -3.51 -3.62
CA SER A 102 -11.36 -4.66 -4.42
C SER A 102 -11.15 -4.47 -5.94
N PRO A 103 -11.51 -3.32 -6.54
CA PRO A 103 -11.27 -3.07 -7.96
C PRO A 103 -9.78 -3.12 -8.32
N ASN A 104 -8.92 -2.58 -7.45
CA ASN A 104 -7.48 -2.53 -7.65
C ASN A 104 -6.81 -3.91 -7.59
N ARG A 105 -7.18 -4.75 -6.62
CA ARG A 105 -6.70 -6.15 -6.58
C ARG A 105 -7.18 -6.94 -7.80
N LYS A 106 -8.43 -6.73 -8.23
CA LYS A 106 -8.98 -7.40 -9.40
C LYS A 106 -8.33 -6.92 -10.69
N LEU A 107 -7.95 -5.64 -10.79
CA LEU A 107 -7.16 -5.10 -11.91
C LEU A 107 -5.87 -5.90 -12.10
N PHE A 108 -5.10 -6.16 -11.04
CA PHE A 108 -3.90 -7.01 -11.13
C PHE A 108 -4.25 -8.42 -11.62
N ALA A 109 -5.28 -9.04 -11.05
CA ALA A 109 -5.72 -10.39 -11.44
C ALA A 109 -6.20 -10.49 -12.90
N LEU A 110 -6.73 -9.41 -13.49
CA LEU A 110 -7.14 -9.38 -14.91
C LEU A 110 -5.96 -9.55 -15.87
N HIS A 111 -4.73 -9.31 -15.41
CA HIS A 111 -3.51 -9.53 -16.20
C HIS A 111 -3.02 -10.99 -16.19
N SER A 112 -3.70 -11.91 -15.49
CA SER A 112 -3.27 -13.32 -15.35
C SER A 112 -3.03 -14.06 -16.66
N LYS A 113 -3.75 -13.70 -17.74
CA LYS A 113 -3.58 -14.27 -19.07
C LYS A 113 -2.33 -13.78 -19.81
N LEU A 114 -1.72 -12.68 -19.36
CA LEU A 114 -0.56 -12.06 -19.98
C LEU A 114 0.77 -12.60 -19.42
N GLY A 115 0.74 -13.26 -18.26
CA GLY A 115 1.92 -13.77 -17.56
C GLY A 115 2.12 -13.14 -16.17
N GLY A 116 3.23 -13.49 -15.51
CA GLY A 116 3.54 -12.94 -14.18
C GLY A 116 2.69 -13.50 -13.02
N THR A 117 2.11 -14.69 -13.24
CA THR A 117 1.24 -15.38 -12.28
C THR A 117 2.06 -16.37 -11.43
N LEU A 118 1.91 -16.31 -10.11
CA LEU A 118 2.46 -17.26 -9.15
C LEU A 118 1.71 -18.61 -9.22
N PRO A 119 2.28 -19.71 -8.69
CA PRO A 119 1.63 -21.02 -8.70
C PRO A 119 0.22 -21.06 -8.08
N ASP A 120 -0.08 -20.15 -7.15
CA ASP A 120 -1.38 -20.01 -6.50
C ASP A 120 -2.35 -19.06 -7.23
N GLY A 121 -1.99 -18.57 -8.41
CA GLY A 121 -2.84 -17.72 -9.26
C GLY A 121 -2.71 -16.22 -9.03
N LEU A 122 -1.84 -15.77 -8.10
CA LEU A 122 -1.62 -14.35 -7.87
C LEU A 122 -0.76 -13.71 -8.95
N VAL A 123 -1.18 -12.54 -9.43
CA VAL A 123 -0.46 -11.79 -10.47
C VAL A 123 0.28 -10.64 -9.83
N TYR A 124 1.61 -10.61 -10.01
CA TYR A 124 2.47 -9.55 -9.46
C TYR A 124 3.21 -8.75 -10.53
N LYS A 125 3.12 -9.15 -11.81
CA LYS A 125 3.69 -8.39 -12.92
C LYS A 125 2.94 -8.68 -14.21
N THR A 126 3.16 -7.86 -15.23
CA THR A 126 2.61 -8.06 -16.57
C THR A 126 3.62 -7.56 -17.63
N PRO A 127 3.71 -8.16 -18.82
CA PRO A 127 4.47 -7.57 -19.92
C PRO A 127 3.89 -6.20 -20.29
N ASN A 128 4.76 -5.24 -20.57
CA ASN A 128 4.32 -3.93 -21.04
C ASN A 128 3.83 -4.03 -22.49
N LEU A 129 2.53 -3.79 -22.73
CA LEU A 129 1.92 -3.91 -24.06
C LEU A 129 2.51 -2.96 -25.11
N PHE A 130 3.15 -1.86 -24.69
CA PHE A 130 3.79 -0.90 -25.58
C PHE A 130 5.30 -1.13 -25.72
N PHE A 131 5.88 -2.00 -24.89
CA PHE A 131 7.28 -2.41 -24.97
C PHE A 131 7.49 -3.80 -24.34
N LEU A 132 7.22 -4.86 -25.12
CA LEU A 132 7.11 -6.24 -24.61
C LEU A 132 8.37 -6.80 -23.94
N ALA A 133 9.55 -6.21 -24.18
CA ALA A 133 10.80 -6.63 -23.54
C ALA A 133 10.90 -6.21 -22.06
N ARG A 134 10.02 -5.31 -21.57
CA ARG A 134 9.97 -4.88 -20.16
C ARG A 134 8.69 -5.35 -19.49
N MET A 135 8.81 -5.65 -18.21
CA MET A 135 7.70 -5.95 -17.32
C MET A 135 7.28 -4.69 -16.56
N ILE A 136 5.99 -4.62 -16.23
CA ILE A 136 5.44 -3.70 -15.23
C ILE A 136 5.15 -4.53 -13.97
N TYR A 137 5.76 -4.15 -12.86
CA TYR A 137 5.60 -4.81 -11.56
C TYR A 137 4.47 -4.18 -10.76
N PHE A 138 3.62 -5.00 -10.14
CA PHE A 138 2.49 -4.57 -9.33
C PHE A 138 2.86 -4.52 -7.85
N PHE A 139 2.56 -3.41 -7.20
CA PHE A 139 2.79 -3.22 -5.77
C PHE A 139 1.46 -2.91 -5.09
N ALA A 140 1.23 -3.55 -3.94
CA ALA A 140 0.23 -3.09 -3.00
C ALA A 140 0.88 -2.07 -2.06
N ASP A 141 0.13 -1.05 -1.66
CA ASP A 141 0.65 0.00 -0.79
C ASP A 141 1.14 -0.56 0.56
N VAL A 142 2.46 -0.52 0.77
CA VAL A 142 3.13 -1.15 1.91
C VAL A 142 2.71 -0.53 3.25
N PRO A 143 2.69 0.81 3.43
CA PRO A 143 2.07 1.46 4.60
C PRO A 143 0.68 0.92 4.94
N HIS A 144 -0.20 0.76 3.94
CA HIS A 144 -1.51 0.16 4.12
C HIS A 144 -1.43 -1.32 4.53
N LEU A 145 -0.51 -2.11 3.98
CA LEU A 145 -0.29 -3.51 4.40
C LEU A 145 0.11 -3.62 5.87
N ILE A 146 1.01 -2.76 6.36
CA ILE A 146 1.38 -2.74 7.79
C ILE A 146 0.17 -2.40 8.66
N LYS A 147 -0.63 -1.41 8.25
CA LYS A 147 -1.87 -1.05 8.93
C LYS A 147 -2.85 -2.22 9.00
N THR A 148 -3.06 -2.93 7.89
CA THR A 148 -3.98 -4.09 7.86
C THR A 148 -3.44 -5.29 8.64
N ALA A 149 -2.12 -5.53 8.63
CA ALA A 149 -1.47 -6.53 9.47
C ALA A 149 -1.66 -6.23 10.96
N ARG A 150 -1.46 -4.96 11.38
CA ARG A 150 -1.77 -4.51 12.75
C ARG A 150 -3.23 -4.70 13.07
N ASN A 151 -4.14 -4.35 12.17
CA ASN A 151 -5.58 -4.53 12.39
C ASN A 151 -5.97 -6.01 12.49
N CYS A 152 -5.28 -6.92 11.80
CA CYS A 152 -5.44 -8.36 12.00
C CYS A 152 -5.04 -8.76 13.41
N LEU A 153 -3.85 -8.35 13.86
CA LEU A 153 -3.37 -8.62 15.21
C LEU A 153 -4.31 -8.03 16.26
N TYR A 154 -4.75 -6.78 16.10
CA TYR A 154 -5.70 -6.11 16.99
C TYR A 154 -6.99 -6.89 17.18
N ASN A 155 -7.53 -7.46 16.10
CA ASN A 155 -8.76 -8.27 16.19
C ASN A 155 -8.51 -9.71 16.63
N SER A 156 -7.25 -10.09 16.90
CA SER A 156 -6.87 -11.39 17.41
C SER A 156 -7.06 -11.45 18.93
N GLY A 157 -8.18 -12.06 19.35
CA GLY A 157 -8.58 -12.13 20.75
C GLY A 157 -8.91 -10.78 21.39
N SER A 158 -9.11 -9.72 20.60
CA SER A 158 -9.43 -8.36 21.04
C SER A 158 -10.27 -7.63 19.97
N GLY A 159 -10.66 -6.38 20.21
CA GLY A 159 -11.45 -5.58 19.29
C GLY A 159 -12.82 -6.21 18.98
N LEU A 160 -13.10 -6.47 17.70
CA LEU A 160 -14.31 -7.21 17.28
C LEU A 160 -14.17 -8.73 17.43
N CYS A 161 -13.01 -9.21 17.89
CA CYS A 161 -12.66 -10.62 18.01
C CYS A 161 -12.93 -11.39 16.70
N SER A 162 -12.70 -10.73 15.57
CA SER A 162 -12.92 -11.32 14.25
C SER A 162 -11.81 -12.29 13.86
N ARG A 163 -10.70 -12.33 14.63
CA ARG A 163 -9.56 -13.22 14.45
C ARG A 163 -9.16 -13.88 15.76
N TYR A 164 -8.41 -14.97 15.62
CA TYR A 164 -7.73 -15.65 16.72
C TYR A 164 -6.47 -16.32 16.16
N MET A 165 -5.49 -15.46 15.86
CA MET A 165 -4.31 -15.79 15.07
C MET A 165 -3.43 -16.82 15.77
N TRP A 166 -2.98 -17.81 15.01
CA TRP A 166 -2.20 -18.94 15.52
C TRP A 166 -1.18 -19.37 14.47
N ASN A 167 0.07 -19.55 14.89
CA ASN A 167 1.17 -20.00 14.06
C ASN A 167 2.01 -21.04 14.81
N ASP A 168 2.06 -22.27 14.29
CA ASP A 168 2.92 -23.36 14.78
C ASP A 168 3.01 -23.50 16.31
N GLY A 169 1.86 -23.71 16.95
CA GLY A 169 1.75 -23.86 18.40
C GLY A 169 1.65 -22.55 19.18
N GLN A 170 1.93 -21.41 18.56
CA GLN A 170 1.94 -20.09 19.21
C GLN A 170 0.68 -19.29 18.85
N TYR A 171 0.09 -18.61 19.84
CA TYR A 171 -0.98 -17.65 19.61
C TYR A 171 -0.43 -16.24 19.42
N LEU A 172 -0.94 -15.54 18.41
CA LEU A 172 -0.57 -14.16 18.13
C LEU A 172 -1.71 -13.26 18.60
N LEU A 173 -1.65 -12.78 19.83
CA LEU A 173 -2.75 -12.04 20.46
C LEU A 173 -2.38 -10.57 20.66
N PHE A 174 -3.34 -9.67 20.44
CA PHE A 174 -3.13 -8.24 20.73
C PHE A 174 -2.92 -7.99 22.22
N ARG A 175 -3.52 -8.84 23.07
CA ARG A 175 -3.37 -8.75 24.52
C ARG A 175 -1.91 -8.78 24.97
N HIS A 176 -1.03 -9.53 24.29
CA HIS A 176 0.39 -9.55 24.61
C HIS A 176 1.01 -8.13 24.53
N ILE A 177 0.60 -7.32 23.55
CA ILE A 177 1.06 -5.94 23.39
C ILE A 177 0.40 -5.01 24.42
N ALA A 178 -0.89 -5.19 24.69
CA ALA A 178 -1.62 -4.39 25.67
C ALA A 178 -1.06 -4.57 27.09
N ASP A 179 -0.83 -5.82 27.50
CA ASP A 179 -0.29 -6.17 28.81
C ASP A 179 1.15 -5.64 28.94
N LEU A 180 1.98 -5.77 27.90
CA LEU A 180 3.32 -5.18 27.85
C LEU A 180 3.29 -3.66 28.02
N PHE A 181 2.40 -2.96 27.29
CA PHE A 181 2.25 -1.51 27.41
C PHE A 181 1.86 -1.12 28.84
N HIS A 182 0.84 -1.75 29.42
CA HIS A 182 0.40 -1.43 30.78
C HIS A 182 1.46 -1.73 31.83
N HIS A 183 2.28 -2.76 31.65
CA HIS A 183 3.41 -3.04 32.51
C HIS A 183 4.50 -1.95 32.40
N ASP A 184 4.86 -1.54 31.19
CA ASP A 184 5.83 -0.46 30.94
C ASP A 184 5.41 0.88 31.57
N GLN A 185 4.10 1.16 31.62
CA GLN A 185 3.55 2.37 32.27
C GLN A 185 3.69 2.40 33.80
N GLN A 186 4.05 1.28 34.44
CA GLN A 186 4.28 1.24 35.90
C GLN A 186 5.65 1.82 36.30
N TYR A 187 6.57 1.95 35.35
CA TYR A 187 7.92 2.47 35.58
C TYR A 187 8.01 3.94 35.19
N ALA A 188 8.85 4.71 35.89
CA ALA A 188 9.12 6.11 35.53
C ALA A 188 9.96 6.25 34.25
N LEU A 189 10.71 5.21 33.88
CA LEU A 189 11.62 5.20 32.74
C LEU A 189 11.17 4.10 31.77
N HIS A 190 10.41 4.51 30.76
CA HIS A 190 9.74 3.61 29.82
C HIS A 190 10.69 3.01 28.78
N GLN A 191 10.59 1.71 28.56
CA GLN A 191 11.21 1.00 27.44
C GLN A 191 10.46 1.24 26.12
N LEU A 192 9.17 1.58 26.20
CA LEU A 192 8.31 1.80 25.03
C LEU A 192 7.83 3.27 24.95
N PRO A 193 8.73 4.28 24.96
CA PRO A 193 8.37 5.70 25.06
C PRO A 193 7.57 6.24 23.86
N LYS A 194 7.49 5.44 22.77
CA LYS A 194 6.72 5.76 21.56
C LYS A 194 5.28 5.29 21.63
N LEU A 195 4.99 4.27 22.44
CA LEU A 195 3.65 3.76 22.60
C LEU A 195 2.87 4.68 23.54
N THR A 196 1.61 4.86 23.22
CA THR A 196 0.65 5.68 23.96
C THR A 196 -0.66 4.92 24.04
N LEU A 197 -1.62 5.42 24.80
CA LEU A 197 -2.94 4.80 24.89
C LEU A 197 -3.62 4.63 23.52
N ASP A 198 -3.39 5.56 22.57
CA ASP A 198 -3.89 5.49 21.20
C ASP A 198 -3.36 4.27 20.40
N HIS A 199 -2.25 3.66 20.84
CA HIS A 199 -1.70 2.45 20.21
C HIS A 199 -2.41 1.18 20.67
N VAL A 200 -2.96 1.18 21.89
CA VAL A 200 -3.60 0.02 22.51
C VAL A 200 -5.13 0.12 22.42
N LEU A 201 -5.70 1.28 22.71
CA LEU A 201 -7.14 1.55 22.62
C LEU A 201 -7.48 2.17 21.25
N LEU A 202 -7.64 1.32 20.25
CA LEU A 202 -7.84 1.77 18.88
C LEU A 202 -9.27 2.26 18.61
N THR A 203 -9.41 3.58 18.45
CA THR A 203 -10.61 4.23 17.89
C THR A 203 -10.67 4.04 16.37
N GLY A 204 -11.81 4.40 15.73
CA GLY A 204 -11.93 4.40 14.27
C GLY A 204 -10.82 5.22 13.58
N TYR A 205 -10.46 6.37 14.16
CA TYR A 205 -9.39 7.23 13.66
C TYR A 205 -7.99 6.62 13.88
N SER A 206 -7.71 6.09 15.07
CA SER A 206 -6.42 5.44 15.38
C SER A 206 -6.17 4.16 14.57
N LYS A 207 -7.24 3.48 14.12
CA LYS A 207 -7.15 2.34 13.19
C LYS A 207 -6.59 2.74 11.81
N MET A 208 -6.79 3.98 11.39
CA MET A 208 -6.36 4.48 10.08
C MET A 208 -4.92 5.00 10.06
N LYS A 209 -4.36 5.36 11.22
CA LYS A 209 -3.00 5.93 11.32
C LYS A 209 -1.90 4.88 11.13
N VAL A 210 -1.17 4.98 10.01
CA VAL A 210 0.00 4.13 9.71
C VAL A 210 1.08 4.29 10.78
N LYS A 211 1.35 5.51 11.26
CA LYS A 211 2.36 5.78 12.30
C LYS A 211 2.17 4.89 13.54
N LEU A 212 0.93 4.78 14.03
CA LEU A 212 0.61 3.95 15.19
C LEU A 212 0.85 2.46 14.87
N ALA A 213 0.48 2.01 13.67
CA ALA A 213 0.67 0.63 13.26
C ALA A 213 2.16 0.24 13.20
N VAL A 214 3.00 1.11 12.63
CA VAL A 214 4.47 0.90 12.55
C VAL A 214 5.10 0.89 13.94
N GLN A 215 4.64 1.76 14.86
CA GLN A 215 5.17 1.79 16.23
C GLN A 215 4.77 0.53 17.03
N VAL A 216 3.54 0.03 16.85
CA VAL A 216 3.10 -1.25 17.45
C VAL A 216 3.88 -2.43 16.89
N LEU A 217 4.01 -2.53 15.57
CA LEU A 217 4.72 -3.62 14.88
C LEU A 217 6.20 -3.27 14.70
N SER A 218 6.86 -2.84 15.78
CA SER A 218 8.26 -2.41 15.73
C SER A 218 9.19 -3.45 16.34
N ARG A 219 10.47 -3.37 15.95
CA ARG A 219 11.52 -4.20 16.55
C ARG A 219 11.64 -4.01 18.07
N THR A 220 11.47 -2.78 18.58
CA THR A 220 11.52 -2.51 20.03
C THR A 220 10.42 -3.26 20.78
N VAL A 221 9.18 -3.26 20.26
CA VAL A 221 8.08 -4.04 20.86
C VAL A 221 8.39 -5.53 20.83
N ALA A 222 8.91 -6.04 19.70
CA ALA A 222 9.31 -7.45 19.60
C ALA A 222 10.39 -7.81 20.64
N THR A 223 11.41 -6.97 20.82
CA THR A 223 12.48 -7.20 21.81
C THR A 223 11.94 -7.19 23.24
N CYS A 224 11.14 -6.18 23.62
CA CYS A 224 10.55 -6.11 24.97
C CYS A 224 9.61 -7.30 25.26
N LEU A 225 8.89 -7.81 24.25
CA LEU A 225 8.11 -9.05 24.41
C LEU A 225 9.03 -10.26 24.67
N LEU A 226 10.15 -10.39 23.97
CA LEU A 226 11.07 -11.52 24.20
C LEU A 226 11.79 -11.42 25.57
N GLU A 227 12.03 -10.21 26.05
CA GLU A 227 12.65 -9.96 27.37
C GLU A 227 11.72 -10.28 28.54
N SER A 228 10.41 -10.47 28.33
CA SER A 228 9.49 -10.89 29.40
C SER A 228 9.67 -12.36 29.80
N GLU A 229 10.44 -13.14 29.02
CA GLU A 229 10.66 -14.58 29.18
C GLU A 229 9.37 -15.43 29.20
N ASP A 230 8.23 -14.87 28.79
CA ASP A 230 6.97 -15.59 28.65
C ASP A 230 6.91 -16.33 27.30
N PRO A 231 6.87 -17.67 27.27
CA PRO A 231 6.79 -18.42 26.03
C PRO A 231 5.55 -18.10 25.20
N SER A 232 4.47 -17.61 25.83
CA SER A 232 3.20 -17.32 25.15
C SER A 232 3.28 -16.13 24.19
N VAL A 233 4.23 -15.21 24.41
CA VAL A 233 4.35 -13.98 23.60
C VAL A 233 5.28 -14.13 22.40
N VAL A 234 6.04 -15.22 22.33
CA VAL A 234 7.05 -15.46 21.28
C VAL A 234 6.45 -15.35 19.88
N GLY A 235 5.27 -15.92 19.66
CA GLY A 235 4.57 -15.81 18.37
C GLY A 235 4.27 -14.35 17.98
N THR A 236 3.76 -13.54 18.92
CA THR A 236 3.50 -12.11 18.68
C THR A 236 4.79 -11.33 18.45
N ALA A 237 5.86 -11.63 19.20
CA ALA A 237 7.15 -10.97 19.06
C ALA A 237 7.77 -11.24 17.68
N MET A 238 7.80 -12.51 17.24
CA MET A 238 8.27 -12.89 15.91
C MET A 238 7.47 -12.20 14.80
N PHE A 239 6.15 -12.14 14.94
CA PHE A 239 5.29 -11.43 13.99
C PHE A 239 5.65 -9.94 13.91
N CYS A 240 5.79 -9.25 15.05
CA CYS A 240 6.20 -7.85 15.08
C CYS A 240 7.55 -7.63 14.39
N GLN A 241 8.53 -8.50 14.67
CA GLN A 241 9.87 -8.41 14.07
C GLN A 241 9.85 -8.65 12.55
N ILE A 242 9.19 -9.70 12.08
CA ILE A 242 9.13 -10.05 10.65
C ILE A 242 8.42 -8.93 9.86
N ILE A 243 7.33 -8.38 10.39
CA ILE A 243 6.62 -7.28 9.73
C ILE A 243 7.44 -5.98 9.76
N ASN A 244 8.09 -5.65 10.88
CA ASN A 244 9.02 -4.52 10.96
C ASN A 244 10.11 -4.62 9.90
N ASP A 245 10.76 -5.78 9.83
CA ASP A 245 11.92 -5.99 8.96
C ASP A 245 11.53 -5.90 7.48
N PHE A 246 10.35 -6.39 7.12
CA PHE A 246 9.79 -6.21 5.77
C PHE A 246 9.50 -4.74 5.46
N PHE A 247 8.92 -4.00 6.41
CA PHE A 247 8.65 -2.58 6.26
C PHE A 247 9.93 -1.77 6.07
N ASP A 248 10.96 -2.02 6.88
CA ASP A 248 12.26 -1.36 6.78
C ASP A 248 12.90 -1.60 5.41
N CYS A 249 12.91 -2.85 4.92
CA CYS A 249 13.42 -3.18 3.59
C CYS A 249 12.62 -2.47 2.47
N SER A 250 11.32 -2.31 2.66
CA SER A 250 10.42 -1.72 1.66
C SER A 250 10.35 -0.19 1.72
N ASN A 251 10.86 0.45 2.78
CA ASN A 251 10.76 1.88 3.03
C ASN A 251 12.12 2.59 3.07
N VAL A 252 13.01 2.24 2.13
CA VAL A 252 14.30 2.90 1.96
C VAL A 252 14.08 4.23 1.24
N ARG A 253 14.28 5.35 1.93
CA ARG A 253 13.95 6.70 1.42
C ARG A 253 15.14 7.65 1.28
N SER A 254 16.30 7.29 1.82
CA SER A 254 17.46 8.18 1.90
C SER A 254 18.76 7.40 1.81
N LEU A 255 19.80 8.05 1.30
CA LEU A 255 21.16 7.51 1.22
C LEU A 255 21.86 7.43 2.58
N THR A 256 21.50 8.29 3.53
CA THR A 256 22.23 8.48 4.79
C THR A 256 21.44 8.08 6.03
N GLU A 257 20.15 7.78 5.89
CA GLU A 257 19.30 7.47 7.04
C GLU A 257 19.72 6.20 7.77
N SER A 258 20.23 5.21 7.04
CA SER A 258 20.76 3.96 7.58
C SER A 258 21.91 4.19 8.56
N GLU A 259 22.81 5.13 8.26
CA GLU A 259 23.94 5.51 9.12
C GLU A 259 23.45 6.17 10.40
N ARG A 260 22.55 7.16 10.27
CA ARG A 260 21.98 7.90 11.40
C ARG A 260 21.18 6.99 12.34
N LYS A 261 20.41 6.07 11.80
CA LYS A 261 19.59 5.11 12.58
C LYS A 261 20.34 3.83 12.94
N ARG A 262 21.55 3.62 12.41
CA ARG A 262 22.32 2.38 12.54
C ARG A 262 21.50 1.13 12.19
N ASN A 263 20.79 1.20 11.06
CA ASN A 263 19.93 0.12 10.59
C ASN A 263 20.27 -0.22 9.13
N ASP A 264 20.88 -1.37 8.91
CA ASP A 264 21.26 -1.84 7.58
C ASP A 264 20.06 -2.19 6.70
N ARG A 265 18.88 -2.49 7.29
CA ARG A 265 17.69 -2.82 6.52
C ARG A 265 17.16 -1.65 5.68
N ILE A 266 17.46 -0.43 6.09
CA ILE A 266 17.04 0.81 5.40
C ILE A 266 18.16 1.42 4.54
N LYS A 267 19.21 0.66 4.20
CA LYS A 267 20.26 1.11 3.25
C LYS A 267 19.70 1.19 1.82
N PRO A 268 20.20 2.09 0.96
CA PRO A 268 19.96 2.01 -0.49
C PRO A 268 20.29 0.60 -1.01
N TYR A 269 19.50 0.10 -1.96
CA TYR A 269 19.85 -1.14 -2.66
C TYR A 269 20.86 -0.83 -3.75
N GLU A 270 22.07 -1.37 -3.65
CA GLU A 270 23.18 -1.07 -4.57
C GLU A 270 23.63 -2.31 -5.37
N SER A 271 23.14 -3.50 -5.00
CA SER A 271 23.49 -4.77 -5.65
C SER A 271 22.26 -5.63 -5.93
N PRO A 272 22.16 -6.26 -7.11
CA PRO A 272 21.14 -7.29 -7.39
C PRO A 272 21.20 -8.49 -6.44
N ASP A 273 22.34 -8.72 -5.79
CA ASP A 273 22.57 -9.79 -4.83
C ASP A 273 22.48 -9.32 -3.37
N ASP A 274 21.84 -8.16 -3.12
CA ASP A 274 21.63 -7.65 -1.77
C ASP A 274 20.89 -8.67 -0.89
N GLN A 275 21.48 -8.96 0.27
CA GLN A 275 21.02 -10.04 1.14
C GLN A 275 19.64 -9.77 1.76
N ARG A 276 19.16 -8.53 1.72
CA ARG A 276 17.78 -8.19 2.11
C ARG A 276 16.78 -8.70 1.07
N LEU A 277 17.13 -8.76 -0.21
CA LEU A 277 16.27 -9.37 -1.24
C LEU A 277 16.14 -10.88 -1.02
N VAL A 278 17.25 -11.53 -0.65
CA VAL A 278 17.27 -12.95 -0.24
C VAL A 278 16.43 -13.14 1.03
N TRP A 279 16.56 -12.28 2.03
CA TRP A 279 15.75 -12.33 3.25
C TRP A 279 14.24 -12.17 2.97
N ILE A 280 13.84 -11.27 2.06
CA ILE A 280 12.42 -11.12 1.68
C ILE A 280 11.90 -12.45 1.09
N LYS A 281 12.68 -13.08 0.21
CA LYS A 281 12.28 -14.34 -0.44
C LYS A 281 12.25 -15.52 0.54
N ASP A 282 13.39 -15.77 1.18
CA ASP A 282 13.64 -17.04 1.86
C ASP A 282 13.28 -16.99 3.34
N THR A 283 13.05 -15.80 3.90
CA THR A 283 12.58 -15.63 5.29
C THR A 283 11.17 -15.06 5.35
N PHE A 284 10.90 -13.88 4.76
CA PHE A 284 9.60 -13.22 4.90
C PHE A 284 8.47 -13.96 4.15
N LEU A 285 8.62 -14.18 2.84
CA LEU A 285 7.60 -14.88 2.05
C LEU A 285 7.46 -16.34 2.51
N LYS A 286 8.57 -16.99 2.86
CA LYS A 286 8.57 -18.33 3.44
C LYS A 286 7.82 -18.39 4.78
N TYR A 287 8.05 -17.43 5.68
CA TYR A 287 7.31 -17.35 6.95
C TYR A 287 5.80 -17.29 6.74
N LEU A 288 5.33 -16.50 5.76
CA LEU A 288 3.89 -16.41 5.46
C LEU A 288 3.32 -17.73 4.92
N GLU A 289 4.07 -18.44 4.07
CA GLU A 289 3.66 -19.72 3.51
C GLU A 289 3.69 -20.84 4.56
N ASP A 290 4.74 -20.89 5.39
CA ASP A 290 4.88 -21.86 6.48
C ASP A 290 3.77 -21.66 7.51
N TRP A 291 3.45 -20.40 7.87
CA TRP A 291 2.33 -20.11 8.77
C TRP A 291 0.99 -20.55 8.18
N ARG A 292 0.72 -20.24 6.91
CA ARG A 292 -0.51 -20.70 6.24
C ARG A 292 -0.60 -22.23 6.21
N SER A 293 0.52 -22.89 5.91
CA SER A 293 0.64 -24.35 5.93
C SER A 293 0.44 -24.94 7.32
N SER A 294 0.97 -24.31 8.36
CA SER A 294 0.76 -24.70 9.76
C SER A 294 -0.73 -24.66 10.12
N VAL A 295 -1.42 -23.56 9.79
CA VAL A 295 -2.87 -23.43 10.02
C VAL A 295 -3.66 -24.50 9.26
N ALA A 296 -3.27 -24.84 8.03
CA ALA A 296 -3.95 -25.87 7.24
C ALA A 296 -3.75 -27.28 7.84
N LYS A 297 -2.54 -27.58 8.33
CA LYS A 297 -2.17 -28.91 8.88
C LYS A 297 -2.58 -29.10 10.35
N ARG A 298 -2.98 -28.03 11.05
CA ARG A 298 -3.40 -28.07 12.44
C ARG A 298 -4.53 -29.10 12.66
N SER A 299 -4.30 -30.07 13.53
CA SER A 299 -5.17 -31.24 13.75
C SER A 299 -5.53 -31.51 15.22
N ASP A 300 -5.16 -30.61 16.15
CA ASP A 300 -5.51 -30.69 17.58
C ASP A 300 -7.02 -30.56 17.84
N HIS A 301 -7.77 -29.99 16.89
CA HIS A 301 -9.23 -29.90 16.95
C HIS A 301 -9.84 -29.89 15.53
N PRO A 302 -11.08 -30.37 15.33
CA PRO A 302 -11.77 -30.27 14.04
C PRO A 302 -12.19 -28.81 13.74
N TYR A 303 -11.29 -28.03 13.16
CA TYR A 303 -11.58 -26.65 12.74
C TYR A 303 -12.25 -26.58 11.36
N THR A 304 -13.31 -25.77 11.28
CA THR A 304 -13.94 -25.38 10.01
C THR A 304 -13.03 -24.46 9.19
N ALA A 305 -13.28 -24.35 7.88
CA ALA A 305 -12.54 -23.43 7.01
C ALA A 305 -12.60 -21.98 7.53
N THR A 306 -13.77 -21.51 7.98
CA THR A 306 -13.93 -20.18 8.56
C THR A 306 -13.11 -19.99 9.83
N GLN A 307 -13.00 -21.01 10.69
CA GLN A 307 -12.16 -20.93 11.88
C GLN A 307 -10.68 -20.86 11.51
N ARG A 308 -10.22 -21.63 10.51
CA ARG A 308 -8.84 -21.58 10.02
C ARG A 308 -8.50 -20.21 9.40
N GLU A 309 -9.40 -19.60 8.65
CA GLU A 309 -9.21 -18.24 8.11
C GLU A 309 -9.02 -17.18 9.21
N LYS A 310 -9.65 -17.37 10.37
CA LYS A 310 -9.46 -16.49 11.55
C LYS A 310 -8.11 -16.66 12.23
N MET A 311 -7.41 -17.77 11.99
CA MET A 311 -6.08 -18.06 12.56
C MET A 311 -4.93 -17.40 11.80
N PHE A 312 -5.21 -16.78 10.66
CA PHE A 312 -4.19 -16.21 9.79
C PHE A 312 -4.42 -14.71 9.57
N LEU A 313 -3.59 -14.09 8.73
CA LEU A 313 -3.84 -12.75 8.19
C LEU A 313 -5.11 -12.71 7.34
N SER A 314 -5.63 -11.52 7.06
CA SER A 314 -6.65 -11.38 6.03
C SER A 314 -6.12 -11.83 4.68
N ARG A 315 -6.97 -12.43 3.86
CA ARG A 315 -6.61 -12.84 2.50
C ARG A 315 -6.02 -11.67 1.71
N GLN A 316 -6.63 -10.50 1.80
CA GLN A 316 -6.17 -9.29 1.11
C GLN A 316 -4.77 -8.86 1.58
N THR A 317 -4.52 -8.86 2.90
CA THR A 317 -3.21 -8.54 3.46
C THR A 317 -2.14 -9.54 3.02
N TYR A 318 -2.46 -10.83 3.06
CA TYR A 318 -1.55 -11.90 2.64
C TYR A 318 -1.20 -11.82 1.14
N GLU A 319 -2.21 -11.71 0.27
CA GLU A 319 -2.01 -11.56 -1.17
C GLU A 319 -1.20 -10.30 -1.49
N GLY A 320 -1.48 -9.18 -0.82
CA GLY A 320 -0.73 -7.94 -0.97
C GLY A 320 0.73 -8.04 -0.57
N PHE A 321 1.05 -8.74 0.54
CA PHE A 321 2.44 -9.03 0.92
C PHE A 321 3.16 -9.90 -0.11
N LYS A 322 2.50 -10.92 -0.67
CA LYS A 322 3.09 -11.78 -1.70
C LYS A 322 3.37 -11.00 -2.98
N ILE A 323 2.37 -10.28 -3.50
CA ILE A 323 2.50 -9.44 -4.69
C ILE A 323 3.67 -8.48 -4.53
N THR A 324 3.67 -7.71 -3.44
CA THR A 324 4.70 -6.70 -3.18
C THR A 324 6.07 -7.33 -2.95
N GLY A 325 6.17 -8.44 -2.21
CA GLY A 325 7.46 -9.10 -1.96
C GLY A 325 8.12 -9.62 -3.24
N HIS A 326 7.36 -10.27 -4.13
CA HIS A 326 7.88 -10.73 -5.41
C HIS A 326 8.24 -9.56 -6.34
N SER A 327 7.36 -8.55 -6.44
CA SER A 327 7.62 -7.34 -7.23
C SER A 327 8.84 -6.57 -6.75
N HIS A 328 9.01 -6.41 -5.44
CA HIS A 328 10.14 -5.72 -4.82
C HIS A 328 11.47 -6.36 -5.21
N ILE A 329 11.55 -7.70 -5.12
CA ILE A 329 12.76 -8.44 -5.49
C ILE A 329 13.10 -8.24 -6.97
N GLU A 330 12.13 -8.47 -7.86
CA GLU A 330 12.40 -8.45 -9.29
C GLU A 330 12.59 -7.03 -9.84
N ALA A 331 11.80 -6.05 -9.39
CA ALA A 331 11.92 -4.67 -9.83
C ALA A 331 13.28 -4.06 -9.44
N ILE A 332 13.76 -4.32 -8.21
CA ILE A 332 15.07 -3.81 -7.77
C ILE A 332 16.19 -4.45 -8.57
N LYS A 333 16.16 -5.78 -8.74
CA LYS A 333 17.17 -6.49 -9.55
C LYS A 333 17.20 -5.96 -10.98
N PHE A 334 16.03 -5.77 -11.59
CA PHE A 334 15.89 -5.24 -12.94
C PHE A 334 16.48 -3.82 -13.04
N LEU A 335 16.12 -2.91 -12.14
CA LEU A 335 16.62 -1.53 -12.16
C LEU A 335 18.14 -1.46 -12.02
N LEU A 336 18.71 -2.25 -11.11
CA LEU A 336 20.15 -2.32 -10.92
C LEU A 336 20.87 -2.93 -12.14
N SER A 337 20.27 -3.93 -12.80
CA SER A 337 20.83 -4.48 -14.05
C SER A 337 20.76 -3.51 -15.23
N GLU A 338 19.77 -2.60 -15.25
CA GLU A 338 19.64 -1.53 -16.24
C GLU A 338 20.53 -0.32 -15.96
N GLY A 339 21.40 -0.39 -14.94
CA GLY A 339 22.43 0.62 -14.66
C GLY A 339 22.06 1.64 -13.58
N PHE A 340 21.02 1.41 -12.78
CA PHE A 340 20.82 2.21 -11.57
C PHE A 340 21.99 1.99 -10.60
N SER A 341 22.60 3.06 -10.12
CA SER A 341 23.64 2.96 -9.07
C SER A 341 23.06 2.53 -7.73
N TYR A 342 21.81 2.92 -7.46
CA TYR A 342 21.06 2.49 -6.28
C TYR A 342 19.55 2.55 -6.53
N VAL A 343 18.77 1.87 -5.69
CA VAL A 343 17.30 1.96 -5.66
C VAL A 343 16.81 2.31 -4.26
N LEU A 344 15.90 3.29 -4.20
CA LEU A 344 15.16 3.69 -2.99
C LEU A 344 13.77 3.07 -3.04
N SER A 345 13.50 2.06 -2.21
CA SER A 345 12.26 1.28 -2.25
C SER A 345 10.99 2.04 -1.84
N GLU A 346 11.13 3.14 -1.09
CA GLU A 346 9.99 4.03 -0.77
C GLU A 346 9.33 4.60 -2.03
N ARG A 347 10.04 4.62 -3.17
CA ARG A 347 9.49 5.05 -4.46
C ARG A 347 8.37 4.15 -4.99
N PHE A 348 8.20 2.95 -4.44
CA PHE A 348 7.11 2.01 -4.76
C PHE A 348 5.92 2.10 -3.80
N MET A 349 5.73 3.24 -3.11
CA MET A 349 4.60 3.51 -2.22
C MET A 349 3.68 4.61 -2.75
N GLN A 350 2.43 4.60 -2.27
CA GLN A 350 1.38 5.49 -2.75
C GLN A 350 1.32 6.84 -2.01
N ASP A 351 2.16 7.08 -1.01
CA ASP A 351 2.22 8.31 -0.20
C ASP A 351 2.17 9.60 -1.06
N VAL A 352 2.81 9.61 -2.24
CA VAL A 352 2.79 10.78 -3.14
C VAL A 352 1.41 11.12 -3.70
N VAL A 353 0.53 10.13 -3.86
CA VAL A 353 -0.86 10.34 -4.30
C VAL A 353 -1.71 10.82 -3.13
N GLU A 354 -1.50 10.26 -1.94
CA GLU A 354 -2.15 10.74 -0.72
C GLU A 354 -1.76 12.20 -0.41
N ASP A 355 -0.49 12.55 -0.57
CA ASP A 355 0.01 13.91 -0.47
C ASP A 355 -0.67 14.83 -1.48
N TYR A 356 -0.79 14.40 -2.74
CA TYR A 356 -1.51 15.15 -3.78
C TYR A 356 -2.97 15.40 -3.39
N PHE A 357 -3.66 14.39 -2.87
CA PHE A 357 -5.02 14.56 -2.35
C PHE A 357 -5.09 15.46 -1.11
N GLY A 358 -4.06 15.46 -0.27
CA GLY A 358 -3.90 16.43 0.82
C GLY A 358 -3.82 17.86 0.29
N HIS A 359 -3.06 18.09 -0.78
CA HIS A 359 -3.00 19.39 -1.45
C HIS A 359 -4.36 19.78 -2.05
N GLN A 360 -5.04 18.85 -2.73
CA GLN A 360 -6.38 19.06 -3.27
C GLN A 360 -7.39 19.55 -2.20
N ARG A 361 -7.31 19.02 -0.97
CA ARG A 361 -8.17 19.43 0.15
C ARG A 361 -7.75 20.76 0.81
N THR A 362 -6.51 21.21 0.62
CA THR A 362 -5.96 22.39 1.33
C THR A 362 -5.88 23.66 0.48
N VAL A 363 -5.85 23.57 -0.86
CA VAL A 363 -5.68 24.70 -1.80
C VAL A 363 -6.66 25.87 -1.52
N ARG A 364 -7.81 25.62 -0.90
CA ARG A 364 -8.82 26.65 -0.56
C ARG A 364 -9.12 26.79 0.94
N GLY A 365 -8.20 26.40 1.81
CA GLY A 365 -8.32 26.56 3.25
C GLY A 365 -9.36 25.62 3.88
N ARG A 366 -10.62 26.05 4.00
CA ARG A 366 -11.69 25.32 4.71
C ARG A 366 -12.56 24.41 3.82
N SER A 367 -12.27 24.31 2.52
CA SER A 367 -13.01 23.46 1.58
C SER A 367 -12.35 22.09 1.47
N ASP A 368 -12.46 21.28 2.54
CA ASP A 368 -11.81 19.98 2.68
C ASP A 368 -12.44 18.85 1.84
N ASN A 369 -13.56 19.12 1.18
CA ASN A 369 -14.25 18.22 0.25
C ASN A 369 -14.61 18.96 -1.07
N PRO A 370 -13.71 19.03 -2.06
CA PRO A 370 -13.94 19.81 -3.28
C PRO A 370 -14.99 19.16 -4.20
N SER A 371 -15.68 19.97 -5.00
CA SER A 371 -16.48 19.48 -6.14
C SER A 371 -15.60 19.05 -7.33
N ALA A 372 -16.17 18.36 -8.31
CA ALA A 372 -15.46 18.00 -9.55
C ALA A 372 -14.85 19.23 -10.25
N GLN A 373 -15.61 20.32 -10.38
CA GLN A 373 -15.11 21.56 -10.96
C GLN A 373 -13.92 22.13 -10.16
N GLN A 374 -14.05 22.17 -8.82
CA GLN A 374 -12.97 22.67 -7.95
C GLN A 374 -11.72 21.79 -8.04
N PHE A 375 -11.89 20.46 -8.12
CA PHE A 375 -10.78 19.52 -8.28
C PHE A 375 -9.95 19.83 -9.54
N GLY A 376 -10.62 20.05 -10.68
CA GLY A 376 -9.94 20.41 -11.93
C GLY A 376 -9.18 21.75 -11.84
N TYR A 377 -9.78 22.78 -11.24
CA TYR A 377 -9.07 24.05 -11.03
C TYR A 377 -7.89 23.92 -10.05
N ASN A 378 -8.05 23.14 -8.99
CA ASN A 378 -7.01 22.90 -8.01
C ASN A 378 -5.85 22.10 -8.62
N ASP A 379 -6.12 21.13 -9.51
CA ASP A 379 -5.09 20.35 -10.22
C ASP A 379 -4.15 21.26 -11.02
N LEU A 380 -4.71 22.19 -11.79
CA LEU A 380 -3.94 23.21 -12.53
C LEU A 380 -3.08 24.08 -11.60
N THR A 381 -3.63 24.43 -10.43
CA THR A 381 -2.92 25.25 -9.42
C THR A 381 -1.74 24.48 -8.82
N ILE A 382 -1.97 23.21 -8.44
CA ILE A 382 -0.93 22.32 -7.90
C ILE A 382 0.17 22.09 -8.95
N ALA A 383 -0.21 21.85 -10.20
CA ALA A 383 0.72 21.66 -11.30
C ALA A 383 1.61 22.90 -11.52
N ALA A 384 1.07 24.12 -11.38
CA ALA A 384 1.84 25.35 -11.48
C ALA A 384 2.85 25.51 -10.34
N GLN A 385 2.45 25.25 -9.10
CA GLN A 385 3.33 25.33 -7.92
C GLN A 385 4.51 24.33 -8.00
N LEU A 386 4.26 23.12 -8.51
CA LEU A 386 5.30 22.11 -8.68
C LEU A 386 6.32 22.51 -9.78
N ARG A 387 5.90 23.25 -10.81
CA ARG A 387 6.81 23.76 -11.85
C ARG A 387 7.76 24.84 -11.32
N GLU A 388 7.27 25.77 -10.50
CA GLU A 388 8.13 26.80 -9.88
C GLU A 388 9.18 26.17 -8.97
N THR A 389 8.82 25.13 -8.23
CA THR A 389 9.75 24.42 -7.34
C THR A 389 10.88 23.71 -8.10
N LEU A 390 10.59 23.18 -9.30
CA LEU A 390 11.58 22.51 -10.16
C LEU A 390 12.52 23.49 -10.90
N LEU A 391 12.11 24.75 -11.09
CA LEU A 391 12.96 25.79 -11.69
C LEU A 391 13.93 26.42 -10.68
N HIS A 392 13.71 26.19 -9.38
CA HIS A 392 14.53 26.72 -8.29
C HIS A 392 15.42 25.66 -7.60
N GLN A 393 15.46 24.43 -8.12
CA GLN A 393 16.38 23.34 -7.72
C GLN A 393 17.29 22.99 -8.90
#